data_AF-A0A7S2QKQ8-F1
#
_entry.id   AF-A0A7S2QKQ8-F1
#
_cell.length_a   1.000
_cell.length_b   1.000
_cell.length_c   1.000
_cell.angle_alpha   90.00
_cell.angle_beta   90.00
_cell.angle_gamma   90.00
#
_symmetry.space_group_name_H-M   'P 1'
#
loop_
_entity.id
_entity.type
_entity.pdbx_description
1 polymer ?
#
loop_
_entity_poly.entity_id
_entity_poly.type
_entity_poly.pdbx_seq_one_letter_code
_entity_poly.pdbx_strand_id
1 'polypeptide(L)'
;QAETAAANKAAEERDGLELQEILPAAQELVTQCEDALESVHALAAPLTAEPPDESSELLKQAIKDVESSANEAQEKMTEARKDINTKLQAAKKFAPETRKLALGEFSGLQQKLTEAQKRLNPYKAFGKDFQARVAARK
;
A
#
# COMPACT_ATOMS: atom_id res chain seq x y z
N GLN A 1 -5.56 -41.09 -17.61
CA GLN A 1 -4.32 -40.28 -17.55
C GLN A 1 -4.33 -39.14 -18.57
N ALA A 2 -4.60 -39.38 -19.86
CA ALA A 2 -4.70 -38.32 -20.87
C ALA A 2 -5.84 -37.31 -20.61
N GLU A 3 -7.03 -37.80 -20.21
CA GLU A 3 -8.21 -36.96 -19.93
C GLU A 3 -7.99 -36.02 -18.73
N THR A 4 -7.34 -36.53 -17.68
CA THR A 4 -6.98 -35.74 -16.48
C THR A 4 -5.93 -34.67 -16.79
N ALA A 5 -4.96 -34.99 -17.65
CA ALA A 5 -3.96 -34.03 -18.11
C ALA A 5 -4.57 -32.94 -19.01
N ALA A 6 -5.51 -33.30 -19.90
CA ALA A 6 -6.21 -32.34 -20.74
C ALA A 6 -7.12 -31.41 -19.91
N ALA A 7 -7.86 -31.95 -18.95
CA ALA A 7 -8.69 -31.16 -18.04
C ALA A 7 -7.86 -30.18 -17.20
N ASN A 8 -6.70 -30.62 -16.69
CA ASN A 8 -5.79 -29.74 -15.97
C ASN A 8 -5.23 -28.63 -16.87
N LYS A 9 -4.82 -28.96 -18.09
CA LYS A 9 -4.30 -27.96 -19.04
C LYS A 9 -5.35 -26.89 -19.37
N ALA A 10 -6.60 -27.28 -19.63
CA ALA A 10 -7.68 -26.34 -19.88
C ALA A 10 -7.98 -25.45 -18.66
N ALA A 11 -7.88 -26.00 -17.44
CA ALA A 11 -8.00 -25.22 -16.22
C ALA A 11 -6.87 -24.21 -16.04
N GLU A 12 -5.61 -24.60 -16.32
CA GLU A 12 -4.46 -23.68 -16.28
C GLU A 12 -4.60 -22.54 -17.29
N GLU A 13 -5.04 -22.82 -18.51
CA GLU A 13 -5.23 -21.78 -19.54
C GLU A 13 -6.32 -20.79 -19.12
N ARG A 14 -7.47 -21.29 -18.64
CA ARG A 14 -8.56 -20.44 -18.17
C ARG A 14 -8.15 -19.58 -16.98
N ASP A 15 -7.61 -20.21 -15.94
CA ASP A 15 -7.25 -19.51 -14.70
C ASP A 15 -6.08 -18.54 -14.95
N GLY A 16 -5.16 -18.89 -15.86
CA GLY A 16 -4.05 -18.03 -16.27
C GLY A 16 -4.54 -16.75 -16.96
N LEU A 17 -5.57 -16.83 -17.81
CA LEU A 17 -6.19 -15.66 -18.42
C LEU A 17 -6.89 -14.79 -17.37
N GLU A 18 -7.61 -15.40 -16.42
CA GLU A 18 -8.23 -14.68 -15.30
C GLU A 18 -7.15 -13.93 -14.49
N LEU A 19 -6.03 -14.58 -14.16
CA LEU A 19 -4.92 -13.94 -13.47
C LEU A 19 -4.35 -12.74 -14.24
N GLN A 20 -4.15 -12.89 -15.56
CA GLN A 20 -3.63 -11.82 -16.42
C GLN A 20 -4.57 -10.60 -16.46
N GLU A 21 -5.88 -10.82 -16.36
CA GLU A 21 -6.87 -9.74 -16.33
C GLU A 21 -6.90 -9.00 -14.98
N ILE A 22 -6.83 -9.73 -13.87
CA ILE A 22 -7.02 -9.14 -12.53
C ILE A 22 -5.73 -8.58 -11.89
N LEU A 23 -4.56 -9.09 -12.29
CA LEU A 23 -3.27 -8.72 -11.69
C LEU A 23 -2.91 -7.24 -11.91
N PRO A 24 -3.07 -6.64 -13.12
CA PRO A 24 -2.72 -5.24 -13.35
C PRO A 24 -3.49 -4.28 -12.44
N ALA A 25 -4.78 -4.51 -12.23
CA ALA A 25 -5.60 -3.68 -11.34
C ALA A 25 -5.13 -3.78 -9.86
N ALA A 26 -4.68 -4.96 -9.43
CA ALA A 26 -4.12 -5.15 -8.10
C ALA A 26 -2.77 -4.44 -7.93
N GLN A 27 -1.92 -4.48 -8.97
CA GLN A 27 -0.63 -3.78 -8.99
C GLN A 27 -0.84 -2.26 -8.93
N GLU A 28 -1.75 -1.74 -9.75
CA GLU A 28 -2.11 -0.33 -9.79
C GLU A 28 -2.63 0.18 -8.43
N LEU A 29 -3.48 -0.59 -7.74
CA LEU A 29 -3.93 -0.27 -6.38
C LEU A 29 -2.76 -0.11 -5.39
N VAL A 30 -1.73 -0.95 -5.48
CA VAL A 30 -0.55 -0.84 -4.63
C VAL A 30 0.30 0.37 -5.01
N THR A 31 0.48 0.64 -6.31
CA THR A 31 1.18 1.84 -6.79
C THR A 31 0.51 3.12 -6.30
N GLN A 32 -0.82 3.21 -6.37
CA GLN A 32 -1.55 4.37 -5.83
C GLN A 32 -1.37 4.56 -4.31
N CYS A 33 -1.18 3.47 -3.56
CA CYS A 33 -0.85 3.55 -2.14
C CYS A 33 0.57 4.07 -1.90
N GLU A 34 1.53 3.67 -2.75
CA GLU A 34 2.91 4.15 -2.71
C GLU A 34 2.96 5.66 -3.06
N ASP A 35 2.26 6.09 -4.11
CA ASP A 35 2.17 7.50 -4.51
C ASP A 35 1.52 8.39 -3.45
N ALA A 36 0.47 7.90 -2.77
CA ALA A 36 -0.15 8.61 -1.66
C ALA A 36 0.85 8.80 -0.50
N LEU A 37 1.67 7.79 -0.21
CA LEU A 37 2.72 7.88 0.80
C LEU A 37 3.84 8.85 0.40
N GLU A 38 4.28 8.84 -0.87
CA GLU A 38 5.24 9.83 -1.35
C GLU A 38 4.70 11.27 -1.26
N SER A 39 3.41 11.46 -1.52
CA SER A 39 2.74 12.75 -1.35
C SER A 39 2.78 13.24 0.11
N VAL A 40 2.49 12.34 1.06
CA VAL A 40 2.62 12.63 2.50
C VAL A 40 4.06 13.02 2.85
N HIS A 41 5.05 12.28 2.33
CA HIS A 41 6.45 12.59 2.55
C HIS A 41 6.84 13.97 2.01
N ALA A 42 6.39 14.33 0.81
CA ALA A 42 6.65 15.62 0.20
C ALA A 42 6.09 16.80 1.01
N LEU A 43 4.91 16.62 1.65
CA LEU A 43 4.34 17.62 2.56
C LEU A 43 5.16 17.77 3.85
N ALA A 44 5.65 16.66 4.39
CA ALA A 44 6.36 16.63 5.68
C ALA A 44 7.84 17.04 5.59
N ALA A 45 8.48 16.83 4.44
CA ALA A 45 9.89 17.10 4.20
C ALA A 45 10.31 18.56 4.52
N PRO A 46 9.63 19.61 4.00
CA PRO A 46 10.03 20.99 4.27
C PRO A 46 9.91 21.35 5.75
N LEU A 47 8.87 20.86 6.44
CA LEU A 47 8.67 21.10 7.87
C LEU A 47 9.82 20.52 8.71
N THR A 48 10.34 19.35 8.30
CA THR A 48 11.42 18.68 9.03
C THR A 48 12.79 19.34 8.77
N ALA A 49 13.02 19.82 7.55
CA ALA A 49 14.28 20.44 7.15
C ALA A 49 14.42 21.86 7.71
N GLU A 50 13.38 22.68 7.50
CA GLU A 50 13.35 24.10 7.89
C GLU A 50 12.03 24.38 8.62
N PRO A 51 11.93 24.02 9.91
CA PRO A 51 10.71 24.23 10.67
C PRO A 51 10.39 25.73 10.78
N PRO A 52 9.19 26.18 10.37
CA PRO A 52 8.73 27.54 10.66
C PRO A 52 8.65 27.80 12.18
N ASP A 53 8.51 29.08 12.56
CA ASP A 53 8.31 29.46 13.96
C ASP A 53 7.18 28.64 14.61
N GLU A 54 7.45 28.11 15.80
CA GLU A 54 6.54 27.20 16.52
C GLU A 54 5.16 27.81 16.82
N SER A 55 5.09 29.13 16.93
CA SER A 55 3.86 29.88 17.17
C SER A 55 3.10 30.23 15.89
N SER A 56 3.66 29.92 14.71
CA SER A 56 3.06 30.26 13.43
C SER A 56 1.83 29.40 13.13
N GLU A 57 0.72 30.05 12.77
CA GLU A 57 -0.47 29.38 12.25
C GLU A 57 -0.16 28.57 10.99
N LEU A 58 0.85 28.97 10.21
CA LEU A 58 1.30 28.22 9.03
C LEU A 58 1.85 26.85 9.38
N LEU A 59 2.62 26.74 10.48
CA LEU A 59 3.14 25.46 10.95
C LEU A 59 2.00 24.56 11.42
N LYS A 60 1.05 25.10 12.20
CA LYS A 60 -0.11 24.33 12.68
C LYS A 60 -0.93 23.78 11.53
N GLN A 61 -1.18 24.59 10.50
CA GLN A 61 -1.90 24.15 9.31
C GLN A 61 -1.12 23.08 8.53
N ALA A 62 0.17 23.29 8.31
CA ALA A 62 0.99 22.31 7.58
C ALA A 62 1.11 20.95 8.30
N ILE A 63 1.22 20.95 9.64
CA ILE A 63 1.16 19.71 10.44
C ILE A 63 -0.18 19.00 10.22
N LYS A 64 -1.29 19.75 10.28
CA LYS A 64 -2.63 19.19 10.07
C LYS A 64 -2.78 18.62 8.65
N ASP A 65 -2.22 19.28 7.64
CA ASP A 65 -2.27 18.81 6.26
C ASP A 65 -1.50 17.49 6.08
N VAL A 66 -0.33 17.36 6.71
CA VAL A 66 0.44 16.10 6.73
C VAL A 66 -0.37 14.99 7.39
N GLU A 67 -0.94 15.22 8.57
CA GLU A 67 -1.71 14.21 9.30
C GLU A 67 -3.00 13.82 8.55
N SER A 68 -3.68 14.79 7.92
CA SER A 68 -4.86 14.52 7.08
C SER A 68 -4.48 13.65 5.88
N SER A 69 -3.44 14.04 5.14
CA SER A 69 -2.95 13.27 3.99
C SER A 69 -2.51 11.86 4.40
N ALA A 70 -1.89 11.73 5.58
CA ALA A 70 -1.50 10.43 6.11
C ALA A 70 -2.70 9.53 6.45
N ASN A 71 -3.79 10.10 6.94
CA ASN A 71 -5.03 9.35 7.21
C ASN A 71 -5.72 8.92 5.90
N GLU A 72 -5.76 9.77 4.88
CA GLU A 72 -6.29 9.40 3.56
C GLU A 72 -5.47 8.28 2.91
N ALA A 73 -4.13 8.36 2.97
CA ALA A 73 -3.27 7.28 2.49
C ALA A 73 -3.50 5.97 3.26
N GLN A 74 -3.75 6.05 4.58
CA GLN A 74 -4.06 4.90 5.43
C GLN A 74 -5.37 4.21 5.01
N GLU A 75 -6.40 4.99 4.67
CA GLU A 75 -7.68 4.46 4.21
C GLU A 75 -7.50 3.70 2.90
N LYS A 76 -6.81 4.29 1.92
CA LYS A 76 -6.46 3.63 0.65
C LYS A 76 -5.69 2.32 0.85
N MET A 77 -4.68 2.31 1.73
CA MET A 77 -3.92 1.11 2.06
C MET A 77 -4.78 0.00 2.69
N THR A 78 -5.80 0.39 3.47
CA THR A 78 -6.74 -0.55 4.09
C THR A 78 -7.62 -1.20 3.04
N GLU A 79 -8.15 -0.41 2.10
CA GLU A 79 -8.96 -0.91 0.98
C GLU A 79 -8.16 -1.82 0.06
N ALA A 80 -6.95 -1.40 -0.35
CA ALA A 80 -6.06 -2.21 -1.16
C ALA A 80 -5.74 -3.55 -0.48
N ARG A 81 -5.48 -3.55 0.83
CA ARG A 81 -5.22 -4.79 1.58
C ARG A 81 -6.43 -5.73 1.61
N LYS A 82 -7.65 -5.19 1.72
CA LYS A 82 -8.88 -5.98 1.66
C LYS A 82 -9.05 -6.61 0.27
N ASP A 83 -8.79 -5.86 -0.78
CA ASP A 83 -8.87 -6.35 -2.16
C ASP A 83 -7.83 -7.46 -2.44
N ILE A 84 -6.57 -7.23 -2.10
CA ILE A 84 -5.49 -8.22 -2.23
C ILE A 84 -5.81 -9.50 -1.45
N ASN A 85 -6.33 -9.39 -0.22
CA ASN A 85 -6.75 -10.56 0.56
C ASN A 85 -7.87 -11.35 -0.13
N THR A 86 -8.82 -10.67 -0.76
CA THR A 86 -9.89 -11.32 -1.54
C THR A 86 -9.30 -12.08 -2.72
N LYS A 87 -8.37 -11.46 -3.47
CA LYS A 87 -7.68 -12.09 -4.60
C LYS A 87 -6.82 -13.29 -4.17
N LEU A 88 -6.17 -13.23 -3.00
CA LEU A 88 -5.45 -14.37 -2.40
C LEU A 88 -6.38 -15.56 -2.11
N GLN A 89 -7.60 -15.32 -1.62
CA GLN A 89 -8.56 -16.41 -1.40
C GLN A 89 -9.07 -17.00 -2.72
N ALA A 90 -9.30 -16.16 -3.74
CA ALA A 90 -9.71 -16.61 -5.08
C ALA A 90 -8.61 -17.48 -5.73
N ALA A 91 -7.36 -17.03 -5.66
CA ALA A 91 -6.20 -17.72 -6.23
C ALA A 91 -6.03 -19.17 -5.72
N LYS A 92 -6.45 -19.47 -4.49
CA LYS A 92 -6.42 -20.84 -3.94
C LYS A 92 -7.25 -21.85 -4.73
N LYS A 93 -8.20 -21.39 -5.55
CA LYS A 93 -9.06 -22.24 -6.38
C LYS A 93 -8.49 -22.49 -7.77
N PHE A 94 -7.47 -21.73 -8.19
CA PHE A 94 -6.83 -21.90 -9.48
C PHE A 94 -6.14 -23.27 -9.62
N ALA A 95 -5.91 -23.69 -10.85
CA ALA A 95 -5.08 -24.84 -11.20
C ALA A 95 -3.64 -24.69 -10.64
N PRO A 96 -2.91 -25.80 -10.40
CA PRO A 96 -1.68 -25.80 -9.60
C PRO A 96 -0.61 -24.76 -9.99
N GLU A 97 -0.31 -24.61 -11.28
CA GLU A 97 0.74 -23.69 -11.74
C GLU A 97 0.26 -22.24 -11.63
N THR A 98 -0.94 -21.95 -12.12
CA THR A 98 -1.54 -20.61 -12.02
C THR A 98 -1.73 -20.18 -10.57
N ARG A 99 -2.17 -21.10 -9.70
CA ARG A 99 -2.29 -20.87 -8.25
C ARG A 99 -0.95 -20.44 -7.65
N LYS A 100 0.13 -21.16 -7.97
CA LYS A 100 1.46 -20.84 -7.45
C LYS A 100 1.90 -19.44 -7.87
N LEU A 101 1.70 -19.08 -9.14
CA LEU A 101 1.99 -17.74 -9.66
C LEU A 101 1.14 -16.68 -8.96
N ALA A 102 -0.19 -16.84 -8.96
CA ALA A 102 -1.12 -15.90 -8.36
C ALA A 102 -0.85 -15.65 -6.87
N LEU A 103 -0.60 -16.71 -6.10
CA LEU A 103 -0.27 -16.58 -4.68
C LEU A 103 1.05 -15.84 -4.46
N GLY A 104 2.06 -16.07 -5.31
CA GLY A 104 3.32 -15.35 -5.28
C GLY A 104 3.15 -13.86 -5.54
N GLU A 105 2.47 -13.50 -6.64
CA GLU A 105 2.21 -12.12 -7.02
C GLU A 105 1.42 -11.36 -5.95
N PHE A 106 0.28 -11.89 -5.51
CA PHE A 106 -0.57 -11.21 -4.53
C PHE A 106 0.08 -11.14 -3.15
N SER A 107 0.89 -12.13 -2.76
CA SER A 107 1.65 -12.08 -1.51
C SER A 107 2.76 -11.01 -1.56
N GLY A 108 3.42 -10.86 -2.71
CA GLY A 108 4.36 -9.77 -2.96
C GLY A 108 3.70 -8.39 -2.83
N LEU A 109 2.51 -8.21 -3.41
CA LEU A 109 1.72 -6.98 -3.27
C LEU A 109 1.30 -6.73 -1.81
N GLN A 110 0.89 -7.76 -1.07
CA GLN A 110 0.58 -7.64 0.35
C GLN A 110 1.80 -7.21 1.19
N GLN A 111 2.98 -7.71 0.86
CA GLN A 111 4.23 -7.30 1.51
C GLN A 111 4.54 -5.82 1.23
N LYS A 112 4.43 -5.36 -0.02
CA LYS A 112 4.62 -3.94 -0.37
C LYS A 112 3.68 -3.03 0.42
N LEU A 113 2.39 -3.37 0.51
CA LEU A 113 1.42 -2.64 1.34
C LEU A 113 1.80 -2.64 2.82
N THR A 114 2.46 -3.69 3.31
CA THR A 114 2.93 -3.76 4.70
C THR A 114 4.12 -2.83 4.93
N GLU A 115 5.04 -2.75 3.96
CA GLU A 115 6.20 -1.87 4.01
C GLU A 115 5.79 -0.39 3.87
N ALA A 116 4.89 -0.08 2.94
CA ALA A 116 4.30 1.25 2.80
C ALA A 116 3.58 1.70 4.08
N GLN A 117 2.80 0.81 4.70
CA GLN A 117 2.15 1.10 5.98
C GLN A 117 3.16 1.46 7.10
N LYS A 118 4.27 0.72 7.19
CA LYS A 118 5.31 1.00 8.18
C LYS A 118 5.92 2.40 7.96
N ARG A 119 6.14 2.77 6.71
CA ARG A 119 6.63 4.10 6.31
C ARG A 119 5.61 5.21 6.54
N LEU A 120 4.31 4.91 6.46
CA LEU A 120 3.23 5.86 6.69
C LEU A 120 3.03 6.19 8.18
N ASN A 121 3.19 5.19 9.06
CA ASN A 121 2.87 5.29 10.49
C ASN A 121 3.45 6.53 11.21
N PRO A 122 4.71 6.96 10.98
CA PRO A 122 5.25 8.16 11.62
C PRO A 122 4.49 9.45 11.29
N TYR A 123 3.87 9.53 10.11
CA TYR A 123 3.16 10.74 9.67
C TYR A 123 1.76 10.87 10.30
N LYS A 124 1.22 9.78 10.87
CA LYS A 124 -0.08 9.81 11.57
C LYS A 124 -0.01 10.52 12.92
N ALA A 125 1.17 10.66 13.49
CA ALA A 125 1.44 11.37 14.73
C ALA A 125 2.47 12.48 14.51
N PHE A 126 2.51 13.03 13.28
CA PHE A 126 3.56 13.95 12.84
C PHE A 126 3.69 15.15 13.78
N GLY A 127 2.58 15.75 14.24
CA GLY A 127 2.62 16.90 15.13
C GLY A 127 3.28 16.60 16.48
N LYS A 128 2.97 15.44 17.07
CA LYS A 128 3.58 15.02 18.35
C LYS A 128 5.07 14.78 18.21
N ASP A 129 5.48 14.07 17.16
CA ASP A 129 6.88 13.73 16.92
C ASP A 129 7.69 14.97 16.53
N PHE A 130 7.08 15.89 15.78
CA PHE A 130 7.66 17.18 15.43
C PHE A 130 7.91 18.03 16.68
N GLN A 131 6.91 18.19 17.56
CA GLN A 131 7.05 18.95 18.81
C GLN A 131 8.14 18.35 19.73
N ALA A 132 8.20 17.02 19.85
CA ALA A 132 9.24 16.37 20.64
C ALA A 132 10.65 16.64 20.10
N ARG A 133 10.84 16.63 18.77
CA ARG A 133 12.12 16.93 18.12
C ARG A 133 12.54 18.38 18.32
N VAL A 134 11.59 19.30 18.22
CA VAL A 134 11.85 20.73 18.41
C VAL A 134 12.20 21.04 19.87
N ALA A 135 11.46 20.46 20.83
CA ALA A 135 11.75 20.60 22.25
C ALA A 135 13.14 20.04 22.62
N ALA A 136 13.58 18.96 21.98
CA ALA A 136 14.91 18.37 22.20
C ALA A 136 16.08 19.20 21.60
N ARG A 137 15.79 20.18 20.73
CA ARG A 137 16.79 21.08 20.13
C ARG A 137 16.96 22.40 20.90
N LYS A 138 16.11 22.67 21.89
CA LYS A 138 16.19 23.82 22.80
C LYS A 138 16.99 23.46 24.05
#